data_AF-A0A6A0INF0-F1
#
_entry.id   AF-A0A6A0INF0-F1
#
_cell.length_a   1.000
_cell.length_b   1.000
_cell.length_c   1.000
_cell.angle_alpha   90.00
_cell.angle_beta   90.00
_cell.angle_gamma   90.00
#
_symmetry.space_group_name_H-M   'P 1'
#
loop_
_entity.id
_entity.type
_entity.pdbx_description
1 polymer ?
#
loop_
_entity_poly.entity_id
_entity_poly.type
_entity_poly.pdbx_seq_one_letter_code
_entity_poly.pdbx_strand_id
1 'polypeptide(L)'
;MRQATGPGRVDVLPTPVSGRGVSALLFNFDIDDATVKPEHKAWLRSNRVPLLRDARTGGASLQGTASRSGAADYNLGLSKRRVEAVKAFLVGEGIAAQRIATSFSGEGLSTSASSEEARDRAVAVTTLVGAAIPVRFAPSLPLDGFEAAPEGSRTPDRLTIAIGSEKQVVLLSSESVGSLRVSPEGIVSVQPVRPPFLRTISVLARGEGSAFVDALDASGTILLARLLVVVKPVLEHTIAFHVVRDSAGHASTRGSASIARIHAVTNDLYFRQAAVRFAWDGVVHVVTVARDLGEKVTSRQGNPSEEWNAVVASGAGARFRVFFVHDFDFEDSEKEELGGADHIPGRDSLVGDDTPANLEEKAVAHEVGHTLGLVHTGPDQLMGTSRTIVGLRISAAEADRINPGRTPRLPPTVLL
;
A
#
# COMPACT_ATOMS: atom_id res chain seq x y z
N MET A 1 12.81 -33.51 25.86
CA MET A 1 12.84 -32.11 26.37
C MET A 1 13.18 -31.23 25.19
N ARG A 2 12.54 -30.06 25.04
CA ARG A 2 12.84 -29.16 23.92
C ARG A 2 14.33 -28.80 23.88
N GLN A 3 14.95 -28.98 22.72
CA GLN A 3 16.36 -28.67 22.52
C GLN A 3 16.52 -27.80 21.27
N ALA A 4 17.11 -26.62 21.47
CA ALA A 4 17.38 -25.68 20.40
C ALA A 4 18.46 -26.19 19.43
N THR A 5 18.24 -26.03 18.14
CA THR A 5 19.12 -26.50 17.04
C THR A 5 19.64 -25.35 16.18
N GLY A 6 19.52 -24.10 16.64
CA GLY A 6 19.97 -22.89 15.94
C GLY A 6 18.90 -22.30 15.00
N PRO A 7 19.27 -21.50 13.99
CA PRO A 7 18.30 -20.82 13.12
C PRO A 7 17.54 -21.79 12.20
N GLY A 8 16.32 -21.40 11.83
CA GLY A 8 15.55 -22.11 10.81
C GLY A 8 16.22 -22.02 9.45
N ARG A 9 16.15 -23.10 8.66
CA ARG A 9 16.72 -23.14 7.31
C ARG A 9 15.64 -23.41 6.27
N VAL A 10 15.87 -22.93 5.06
CA VAL A 10 14.97 -23.11 3.93
C VAL A 10 15.75 -23.57 2.71
N ASP A 11 15.34 -24.70 2.12
CA ASP A 11 15.85 -25.16 0.83
C ASP A 11 14.74 -25.09 -0.21
N VAL A 12 14.95 -24.35 -1.29
CA VAL A 12 14.03 -24.35 -2.44
C VAL A 12 14.28 -25.64 -3.23
N LEU A 13 13.22 -26.45 -3.39
CA LEU A 13 13.32 -27.74 -4.06
C LEU A 13 13.05 -27.57 -5.56
N PRO A 14 13.72 -28.36 -6.43
CA PRO A 14 13.42 -28.37 -7.86
C PRO A 14 11.95 -28.75 -8.09
N THR A 15 11.32 -28.08 -9.05
CA THR A 15 9.93 -28.35 -9.46
C THR A 15 9.78 -29.82 -9.89
N PRO A 16 8.80 -30.58 -9.35
CA PRO A 16 8.53 -31.94 -9.83
C PRO A 16 8.22 -31.93 -11.33
N VAL A 17 8.80 -32.91 -12.04
CA VAL A 17 8.72 -33.07 -13.51
C VAL A 17 7.27 -33.23 -14.02
N SER A 18 6.34 -33.60 -13.14
CA SER A 18 4.90 -33.75 -13.40
C SER A 18 4.07 -32.46 -13.30
N GLY A 19 4.70 -31.32 -13.01
CA GLY A 19 4.13 -30.01 -13.33
C GLY A 19 3.34 -29.31 -12.21
N ARG A 20 3.53 -27.98 -12.20
CA ARG A 20 2.71 -26.95 -11.56
C ARG A 20 2.78 -26.81 -10.03
N GLY A 21 3.99 -26.57 -9.51
CA GLY A 21 4.15 -25.95 -8.20
C GLY A 21 5.58 -25.54 -7.86
N VAL A 22 5.76 -24.60 -6.93
CA VAL A 22 7.08 -24.27 -6.36
C VAL A 22 7.15 -24.85 -4.95
N SER A 23 8.13 -25.73 -4.72
CA SER A 23 8.31 -26.41 -3.43
C SER A 23 9.50 -25.83 -2.67
N ALA A 24 9.39 -25.76 -1.35
CA ALA A 24 10.53 -25.51 -0.48
C ALA A 24 10.39 -26.33 0.80
N LEU A 25 11.52 -26.64 1.42
CA LEU A 25 11.60 -27.34 2.69
C LEU A 25 11.97 -26.34 3.78
N LEU A 26 11.06 -26.11 4.74
CA LEU A 26 11.36 -25.42 5.98
C LEU A 26 11.92 -26.46 6.95
N PHE A 27 13.20 -26.42 7.27
CA PHE A 27 13.84 -27.45 8.08
C PHE A 27 14.68 -26.88 9.22
N ASN A 28 15.27 -27.78 10.00
CA ASN A 28 15.95 -27.49 11.24
C ASN A 28 15.01 -26.90 12.30
N PHE A 29 13.80 -27.44 12.43
CA PHE A 29 13.00 -27.22 13.63
C PHE A 29 13.75 -27.75 14.85
N ASP A 30 13.51 -27.12 16.01
CA ASP A 30 14.10 -27.59 17.27
C ASP A 30 13.57 -29.00 17.60
N ILE A 31 14.38 -29.77 18.32
CA ILE A 31 14.00 -31.10 18.78
C ILE A 31 12.88 -30.94 19.81
N ASP A 32 11.85 -31.78 19.72
CA ASP A 32 10.62 -31.68 20.50
C ASP A 32 9.83 -30.36 20.33
N ASP A 33 10.09 -29.57 19.29
CA ASP A 33 9.38 -28.31 19.04
C ASP A 33 8.71 -28.24 17.66
N ALA A 34 7.58 -27.52 17.63
CA ALA A 34 6.78 -27.21 16.45
C ALA A 34 6.70 -25.71 16.15
N THR A 35 7.35 -24.87 16.95
CA THR A 35 7.37 -23.42 16.78
C THR A 35 8.00 -23.05 15.45
N VAL A 36 7.25 -22.31 14.62
CA VAL A 36 7.77 -21.79 13.33
C VAL A 36 8.84 -20.75 13.63
N LYS A 37 10.06 -20.99 13.16
CA LYS A 37 11.20 -20.13 13.45
C LYS A 37 11.10 -18.77 12.72
N PRO A 38 11.73 -17.70 13.24
CA PRO A 38 11.69 -16.38 12.62
C PRO A 38 12.12 -16.38 11.14
N GLU A 39 13.14 -17.16 10.78
CA GLU A 39 13.64 -17.28 9.41
C GLU A 39 12.59 -17.92 8.48
N HIS A 40 11.88 -18.94 8.98
CA HIS A 40 10.77 -19.57 8.25
C HIS A 40 9.63 -18.58 8.03
N LYS A 41 9.24 -17.82 9.06
CA LYS A 41 8.18 -16.79 8.96
C LYS A 41 8.54 -15.70 7.96
N ALA A 42 9.76 -15.17 8.05
CA ALA A 42 10.26 -14.14 7.14
C ALA A 42 10.24 -14.64 5.69
N TRP A 43 10.76 -15.85 5.45
CA TRP A 43 10.78 -16.43 4.12
C TRP A 43 9.36 -16.70 3.58
N LEU A 44 8.45 -17.24 4.39
CA LEU A 44 7.06 -17.47 4.00
C LEU A 44 6.35 -16.15 3.63
N ARG A 45 6.54 -15.09 4.42
CA ARG A 45 6.01 -13.75 4.15
C ARG A 45 6.51 -13.18 2.83
N SER A 46 7.79 -13.33 2.52
CA SER A 46 8.37 -12.77 1.29
C SER A 46 8.08 -13.61 0.04
N ASN A 47 7.97 -14.94 0.17
CA ASN A 47 8.01 -15.85 -0.99
C ASN A 47 6.73 -16.65 -1.21
N ARG A 48 5.82 -16.74 -0.23
CA ARG A 48 4.63 -17.59 -0.32
C ARG A 48 3.35 -16.82 -0.09
N VAL A 49 3.30 -15.91 0.88
CA VAL A 49 2.12 -15.06 1.13
C VAL A 49 1.69 -14.27 -0.12
N PRO A 50 2.59 -13.61 -0.89
CA PRO A 50 2.17 -12.85 -2.08
C PRO A 50 1.54 -13.74 -3.15
N LEU A 51 2.09 -14.94 -3.35
CA LEU A 51 1.55 -15.91 -4.32
C LEU A 51 0.18 -16.43 -3.87
N LEU A 52 0.04 -16.78 -2.59
CA LEU A 52 -1.21 -17.34 -2.05
C LEU A 52 -2.33 -16.31 -1.90
N ARG A 53 -2.00 -15.01 -1.83
CA ARG A 53 -3.00 -13.93 -1.87
C ARG A 53 -3.60 -13.75 -3.27
N ASP A 54 -2.85 -14.08 -4.33
CA ASP A 54 -3.40 -14.10 -5.69
C ASP A 54 -4.45 -15.20 -5.81
N ALA A 55 -5.70 -14.84 -6.09
CA ALA A 55 -6.83 -15.77 -6.23
C ALA A 55 -6.62 -16.82 -7.33
N ARG A 56 -5.71 -16.56 -8.28
CA ARG A 56 -5.39 -17.46 -9.40
C ARG A 56 -4.40 -18.56 -9.03
N THR A 57 -3.77 -18.52 -7.87
CA THR A 57 -2.92 -19.64 -7.42
C THR A 57 -3.76 -20.82 -6.93
N GLY A 58 -3.28 -22.04 -7.17
CA GLY A 58 -3.99 -23.27 -6.81
C GLY A 58 -3.99 -23.57 -5.30
N GLY A 59 -3.44 -22.67 -4.47
CA GLY A 59 -3.28 -22.86 -3.03
C GLY A 59 -1.92 -23.45 -2.64
N ALA A 60 -1.82 -23.92 -1.41
CA ALA A 60 -0.63 -24.57 -0.86
C ALA A 60 -0.94 -25.97 -0.33
N SER A 61 0.03 -26.87 -0.42
CA SER A 61 0.08 -28.13 0.31
C SER A 61 1.26 -28.10 1.27
N LEU A 62 1.00 -28.44 2.54
CA LEU A 62 1.98 -28.56 3.59
C LEU A 62 2.18 -30.04 3.94
N GLN A 63 3.42 -30.50 3.99
CA GLN A 63 3.75 -31.86 4.41
C GLN A 63 4.79 -31.84 5.53
N GLY A 64 4.41 -32.35 6.70
CA GLY A 64 5.27 -32.40 7.88
C GLY A 64 6.03 -33.71 8.00
N THR A 65 7.29 -33.62 8.40
CA THR A 65 8.13 -34.77 8.75
C THR A 65 8.77 -34.58 10.14
N ALA A 66 9.23 -35.69 10.70
CA ALA A 66 10.01 -35.74 11.93
C ALA A 66 11.23 -36.66 11.75
N SER A 67 12.23 -36.49 12.61
CA SER A 67 13.41 -37.34 12.67
C SER A 67 13.08 -38.72 13.26
N ARG A 68 13.95 -39.72 13.06
CA ARG A 68 13.73 -41.14 13.44
C ARG A 68 14.08 -41.46 14.90
N SER A 69 14.42 -40.46 15.70
CA SER A 69 14.86 -40.62 17.09
C SER A 69 13.72 -40.84 18.08
N GLY A 70 12.51 -40.36 17.77
CA GLY A 70 11.32 -40.52 18.59
C GLY A 70 10.49 -41.75 18.20
N ALA A 71 9.53 -42.10 19.06
CA ALA A 71 8.54 -43.14 18.75
C ALA A 71 7.61 -42.70 17.60
N ALA A 72 7.15 -43.64 16.78
CA ALA A 72 6.36 -43.38 15.58
C ALA A 72 5.12 -42.50 15.83
N ASP A 73 4.29 -42.85 16.82
CA ASP A 73 3.09 -42.07 17.16
C ASP A 73 3.42 -40.64 17.62
N TYR A 74 4.53 -40.49 18.33
CA TYR A 74 4.99 -39.19 18.79
C TYR A 74 5.46 -38.32 17.63
N ASN A 75 6.28 -38.88 16.73
CA ASN A 75 6.77 -38.23 15.53
C ASN A 75 5.63 -37.83 14.59
N LEU A 76 4.63 -38.70 14.44
CA LEU A 76 3.41 -38.39 13.69
C LEU A 76 2.68 -37.19 14.29
N GLY A 77 2.51 -37.17 15.62
CA GLY A 77 1.92 -36.03 16.33
C GLY A 77 2.76 -34.75 16.22
N LEU A 78 4.09 -34.86 16.28
CA LEU A 78 5.01 -33.72 16.18
C LEU A 78 5.00 -33.10 14.79
N SER A 79 5.07 -33.93 13.74
CA SER A 79 5.00 -33.47 12.35
C SER A 79 3.65 -32.80 12.04
N LYS A 80 2.53 -33.32 12.57
CA LYS A 80 1.22 -32.65 12.53
C LYS A 80 1.25 -31.27 13.17
N ARG A 81 1.78 -31.13 14.40
CA ARG A 81 1.86 -29.83 15.09
C ARG A 81 2.66 -28.80 14.31
N ARG A 82 3.77 -29.21 13.68
CA ARG A 82 4.59 -28.32 12.82
C ARG A 82 3.79 -27.80 11.63
N VAL A 83 3.07 -28.70 10.95
CA VAL A 83 2.21 -28.34 9.81
C VAL A 83 1.11 -27.36 10.23
N GLU A 84 0.42 -27.63 11.34
CA GLU A 84 -0.62 -26.74 11.84
C GLU A 84 -0.06 -25.37 12.27
N ALA A 85 1.15 -25.32 12.83
CA ALA A 85 1.79 -24.05 13.18
C ALA A 85 2.14 -23.22 11.92
N VAL A 86 2.63 -23.86 10.86
CA VAL A 86 2.88 -23.18 9.57
C VAL A 86 1.57 -22.74 8.91
N LYS A 87 0.52 -23.58 8.95
CA LYS A 87 -0.81 -23.22 8.46
C LYS A 87 -1.40 -22.04 9.21
N ALA A 88 -1.36 -22.06 10.54
CA ALA A 88 -1.85 -20.97 11.38
C ALA A 88 -1.12 -19.66 11.09
N PHE A 89 0.19 -19.71 10.86
CA PHE A 89 0.96 -18.55 10.41
C PHE A 89 0.45 -18.01 9.07
N LEU A 90 0.30 -18.85 8.04
CA LEU A 90 -0.20 -18.42 6.73
C LEU A 90 -1.64 -17.87 6.80
N VAL A 91 -2.50 -18.46 7.63
CA VAL A 91 -3.86 -17.95 7.88
C VAL A 91 -3.82 -16.59 8.56
N GLY A 92 -2.93 -16.39 9.55
CA GLY A 92 -2.71 -15.09 10.19
C GLY A 92 -2.20 -14.02 9.23
N GLU A 93 -1.51 -14.41 8.15
CA GLU A 93 -1.10 -13.53 7.05
C GLU A 93 -2.23 -13.27 6.02
N GLY A 94 -3.46 -13.71 6.31
CA GLY A 94 -4.66 -13.46 5.50
C GLY A 94 -4.93 -14.48 4.40
N ILE A 95 -4.25 -15.64 4.40
CA ILE A 95 -4.55 -16.71 3.44
C ILE A 95 -5.76 -17.52 3.92
N ALA A 96 -6.76 -17.69 3.07
CA ALA A 96 -7.95 -18.45 3.41
C ALA A 96 -7.61 -19.92 3.70
N ALA A 97 -8.05 -20.45 4.86
CA ALA A 97 -7.65 -21.76 5.37
C ALA A 97 -7.98 -22.91 4.39
N GLN A 98 -9.07 -22.79 3.64
CA GLN A 98 -9.49 -23.76 2.61
C GLN A 98 -8.53 -23.86 1.41
N ARG A 99 -7.62 -22.89 1.24
CA ARG A 99 -6.58 -22.91 0.20
C ARG A 99 -5.31 -23.65 0.65
N ILE A 100 -5.28 -24.18 1.87
CA ILE A 100 -4.10 -24.84 2.46
C ILE A 100 -4.45 -26.28 2.81
N ALA A 101 -3.99 -27.20 1.96
CA ALA A 101 -4.00 -28.63 2.23
C ALA A 101 -2.86 -29.02 3.18
N THR A 102 -3.09 -29.99 4.05
CA THR A 102 -2.13 -30.43 5.08
C THR A 102 -2.00 -31.94 5.09
N SER A 103 -0.77 -32.44 5.18
CA SER A 103 -0.42 -33.84 5.36
C SER A 103 0.76 -33.95 6.33
N PHE A 104 0.93 -35.09 6.98
CA PHE A 104 2.01 -35.32 7.94
C PHE A 104 2.32 -36.81 7.98
N SER A 105 3.60 -37.14 8.10
CA SER A 105 4.08 -38.52 7.91
C SER A 105 4.97 -39.02 9.05
N GLY A 106 5.16 -38.22 10.11
CA GLY A 106 6.13 -38.53 11.14
C GLY A 106 7.52 -38.75 10.53
N GLU A 107 8.16 -39.83 10.91
CA GLU A 107 9.43 -40.29 10.37
C GLU A 107 9.31 -41.16 9.10
N GLY A 108 8.09 -41.47 8.65
CA GLY A 108 7.85 -42.43 7.56
C GLY A 108 8.40 -42.03 6.18
N LEU A 109 8.85 -40.78 6.02
CA LEU A 109 9.52 -40.28 4.82
C LEU A 109 11.02 -39.97 5.02
N SER A 110 11.56 -40.22 6.22
CA SER A 110 12.98 -40.04 6.50
C SER A 110 13.78 -41.12 5.79
N THR A 111 14.73 -40.70 4.95
CA THR A 111 15.75 -41.56 4.33
C THR A 111 17.15 -41.21 4.81
N SER A 112 17.26 -40.30 5.78
CA SER A 112 18.52 -39.75 6.28
C SER A 112 19.31 -40.80 7.06
N ALA A 113 20.64 -40.80 6.89
CA ALA A 113 21.52 -41.73 7.59
C ALA A 113 21.48 -41.53 9.12
N SER A 114 21.45 -40.28 9.57
CA SER A 114 21.31 -39.92 10.99
C SER A 114 19.87 -40.09 11.47
N SER A 115 19.67 -40.55 12.71
CA SER A 115 18.35 -40.60 13.35
C SER A 115 17.84 -39.23 13.78
N GLU A 116 18.70 -38.21 13.83
CA GLU A 116 18.38 -36.82 14.19
C GLU A 116 18.77 -35.81 13.10
N GLU A 117 18.49 -36.16 11.84
CA GLU A 117 18.81 -35.28 10.72
C GLU A 117 17.96 -33.99 10.73
N ALA A 118 18.59 -32.85 10.50
CA ALA A 118 17.91 -31.55 10.53
C ALA A 118 16.88 -31.40 9.42
N ARG A 119 17.13 -32.04 8.27
CA ARG A 119 16.21 -32.08 7.13
C ARG A 119 14.97 -32.93 7.37
N ASP A 120 15.02 -33.88 8.31
CA ASP A 120 13.83 -34.67 8.67
C ASP A 120 12.92 -33.89 9.61
N ARG A 121 13.46 -32.97 10.41
CA ARG A 121 12.69 -32.06 11.26
C ARG A 121 12.18 -30.88 10.43
N ALA A 122 11.14 -31.12 9.61
CA ALA A 122 10.77 -30.19 8.56
C ALA A 122 9.27 -30.10 8.23
N VAL A 123 8.93 -29.06 7.48
CA VAL A 123 7.67 -28.88 6.76
C VAL A 123 7.99 -28.52 5.32
N ALA A 124 7.62 -29.38 4.38
CA ALA A 124 7.63 -29.06 2.96
C ALA A 124 6.41 -28.20 2.62
N VAL A 125 6.63 -27.12 1.88
CA VAL A 125 5.62 -26.16 1.43
C VAL A 125 5.61 -26.16 -0.09
N THR A 126 4.57 -26.75 -0.66
CA THR A 126 4.35 -26.81 -2.12
C THR A 126 3.23 -25.84 -2.47
N THR A 127 3.55 -24.75 -3.17
CA THR A 127 2.52 -23.86 -3.72
C THR A 127 2.09 -24.41 -5.07
N LEU A 128 0.82 -24.81 -5.19
CA LEU A 128 0.27 -25.29 -6.45
C LEU A 128 0.05 -24.08 -7.36
N VAL A 129 0.69 -24.12 -8.52
CA VAL A 129 0.55 -23.07 -9.52
C VAL A 129 -0.54 -23.52 -10.48
N GLY A 130 -1.78 -23.05 -10.29
CA GLY A 130 -2.74 -22.97 -11.41
C GLY A 130 -2.07 -22.26 -12.59
N ALA A 131 -2.52 -22.52 -13.83
CA ALA A 131 -1.92 -22.04 -15.10
C ALA A 131 -0.97 -20.84 -14.90
N ALA A 132 0.34 -21.04 -15.16
CA ALA A 132 1.47 -20.13 -14.89
C ALA A 132 1.06 -18.74 -14.37
N ILE A 133 1.35 -18.44 -13.09
CA ILE A 133 1.07 -17.11 -12.50
C ILE A 133 1.68 -16.07 -13.43
N PRO A 134 0.87 -15.18 -14.03
CA PRO A 134 1.39 -14.19 -14.96
C PRO A 134 2.35 -13.25 -14.21
N VAL A 135 3.44 -12.86 -14.88
CA VAL A 135 4.32 -11.80 -14.38
C VAL A 135 3.47 -10.54 -14.16
N ARG A 136 3.69 -9.84 -13.05
CA ARG A 136 2.97 -8.59 -12.76
C ARG A 136 3.84 -7.59 -12.04
N PHE A 137 3.55 -6.31 -12.26
CA PHE A 137 4.12 -5.23 -11.48
C PHE A 137 3.26 -5.02 -10.22
N ALA A 138 3.90 -4.60 -9.13
CA ALA A 138 3.23 -4.30 -7.87
C ALA A 138 3.95 -3.14 -7.16
N PRO A 139 3.24 -2.34 -6.35
CA PRO A 139 3.87 -1.26 -5.59
C PRO A 139 4.83 -1.83 -4.54
N SER A 140 5.95 -1.15 -4.31
CA SER A 140 6.84 -1.45 -3.18
C SER A 140 6.34 -0.84 -1.87
N LEU A 141 5.64 0.29 -1.95
CA LEU A 141 5.07 1.03 -0.82
C LEU A 141 3.58 1.29 -1.04
N PRO A 142 2.76 1.30 0.03
CA PRO A 142 1.38 1.80 -0.05
C PRO A 142 1.34 3.23 -0.60
N LEU A 143 0.28 3.55 -1.35
CA LEU A 143 -0.01 4.92 -1.81
C LEU A 143 1.09 5.54 -2.69
N ASP A 144 1.91 4.71 -3.34
CA ASP A 144 3.02 5.21 -4.15
C ASP A 144 2.61 5.49 -5.61
N GLY A 145 1.37 5.94 -5.83
CA GLY A 145 0.84 6.28 -7.16
C GLY A 145 0.67 5.09 -8.09
N PHE A 146 0.67 3.86 -7.56
CA PHE A 146 0.44 2.64 -8.33
C PHE A 146 -1.04 2.25 -8.31
N GLU A 147 -1.57 1.94 -9.48
CA GLU A 147 -2.93 1.46 -9.69
C GLU A 147 -2.90 0.17 -10.51
N ALA A 148 -3.31 -0.94 -9.89
CA ALA A 148 -3.46 -2.20 -10.59
C ALA A 148 -4.64 -2.14 -11.55
N ALA A 149 -4.47 -2.70 -12.74
CA ALA A 149 -5.57 -2.84 -13.70
C ALA A 149 -6.66 -3.78 -13.16
N PRO A 150 -7.94 -3.55 -13.48
CA PRO A 150 -9.00 -4.50 -13.18
C PRO A 150 -8.67 -5.88 -13.77
N GLU A 151 -9.03 -6.94 -13.05
CA GLU A 151 -8.76 -8.29 -13.51
C GLU A 151 -9.46 -8.58 -14.84
N GLY A 152 -8.73 -9.14 -15.80
CA GLY A 152 -9.23 -9.37 -17.16
C GLY A 152 -9.23 -8.13 -18.07
N SER A 153 -8.83 -6.95 -17.56
CA SER A 153 -8.70 -5.75 -18.40
C SER A 153 -7.51 -5.86 -19.37
N ARG A 154 -7.68 -5.24 -20.54
CA ARG A 154 -6.59 -5.03 -21.52
C ARG A 154 -5.71 -3.82 -21.17
N THR A 155 -6.12 -3.01 -20.20
CA THR A 155 -5.31 -1.89 -19.71
C THR A 155 -4.16 -2.41 -18.84
N PRO A 156 -2.93 -1.91 -19.00
CA PRO A 156 -1.84 -2.27 -18.12
C PRO A 156 -2.02 -1.66 -16.72
N ASP A 157 -1.30 -2.21 -15.74
CA ASP A 157 -1.10 -1.53 -14.46
C ASP A 157 -0.48 -0.15 -14.71
N ARG A 158 -0.72 0.80 -13.81
CA ARG A 158 -0.31 2.19 -13.98
C ARG A 158 0.48 2.68 -12.77
N LEU A 159 1.56 3.43 -13.03
CA LEU A 159 2.34 4.13 -12.03
C LEU A 159 2.38 5.63 -12.37
N THR A 160 1.95 6.49 -11.45
CA THR A 160 2.17 7.94 -11.53
C THR A 160 3.43 8.31 -10.76
N ILE A 161 4.30 9.12 -11.36
CA ILE A 161 5.56 9.56 -10.76
C ILE A 161 5.89 11.01 -11.13
N ALA A 162 6.45 11.78 -10.21
CA ALA A 162 6.90 13.14 -10.48
C ALA A 162 8.24 13.15 -11.25
N ILE A 163 8.42 14.11 -12.17
CA ILE A 163 9.70 14.34 -12.86
C ILE A 163 10.82 14.51 -11.84
N GLY A 164 11.96 13.85 -12.08
CA GLY A 164 13.13 13.89 -11.19
C GLY A 164 13.02 13.01 -9.95
N SER A 165 11.88 12.31 -9.76
CA SER A 165 11.70 11.36 -8.66
C SER A 165 11.99 9.92 -9.08
N GLU A 166 12.26 9.09 -8.08
CA GLU A 166 12.50 7.66 -8.21
C GLU A 166 11.46 6.88 -7.39
N LYS A 167 10.95 5.78 -7.94
CA LYS A 167 10.08 4.85 -7.22
C LYS A 167 10.54 3.42 -7.41
N GLN A 168 10.39 2.62 -6.36
CA GLN A 168 10.64 1.19 -6.44
C GLN A 168 9.35 0.44 -6.80
N VAL A 169 9.46 -0.52 -7.73
CA VAL A 169 8.35 -1.37 -8.17
C VAL A 169 8.78 -2.81 -8.09
N VAL A 170 7.90 -3.69 -7.59
CA VAL A 170 8.16 -5.12 -7.46
C VAL A 170 7.65 -5.85 -8.70
N LEU A 171 8.44 -6.78 -9.25
CA LEU A 171 8.02 -7.73 -10.27
C LEU A 171 7.73 -9.09 -9.64
N LEU A 172 6.44 -9.41 -9.52
CA LEU A 172 5.95 -10.69 -9.07
C LEU A 172 6.09 -11.75 -10.16
N SER A 173 6.37 -12.99 -9.76
CA SER A 173 6.49 -14.17 -10.65
C SER A 173 7.47 -14.00 -11.82
N SER A 174 8.53 -13.22 -11.64
CA SER A 174 9.43 -12.83 -12.74
C SER A 174 10.48 -13.88 -13.12
N GLU A 175 10.35 -15.14 -12.70
CA GLU A 175 11.29 -16.22 -13.04
C GLU A 175 11.55 -16.34 -14.54
N SER A 176 10.54 -16.04 -15.34
CA SER A 176 10.60 -16.05 -16.79
C SER A 176 11.07 -14.73 -17.42
N VAL A 177 11.23 -13.65 -16.64
CA VAL A 177 11.64 -12.34 -17.15
C VAL A 177 13.14 -12.36 -17.44
N GLY A 178 13.47 -12.17 -18.72
CA GLY A 178 14.86 -12.05 -19.18
C GLY A 178 15.33 -10.62 -19.34
N SER A 179 14.42 -9.69 -19.69
CA SER A 179 14.77 -8.30 -19.91
C SER A 179 13.61 -7.33 -19.64
N LEU A 180 13.96 -6.06 -19.44
CA LEU A 180 13.01 -4.95 -19.33
C LEU A 180 13.27 -3.98 -20.48
N ARG A 181 12.21 -3.55 -21.15
CA ARG A 181 12.29 -2.57 -22.24
C ARG A 181 11.42 -1.37 -21.94
N VAL A 182 11.98 -0.18 -22.10
CA VAL A 182 11.26 1.09 -21.96
C VAL A 182 10.89 1.63 -23.34
N SER A 183 9.66 2.13 -23.51
CA SER A 183 9.26 2.82 -24.74
C SER A 183 8.17 3.88 -24.51
N PRO A 184 8.27 5.09 -25.09
CA PRO A 184 9.46 5.64 -25.75
C PRO A 184 10.61 5.84 -24.77
N GLU A 185 11.83 5.87 -25.28
CA GLU A 185 13.03 6.19 -24.50
C GLU A 185 13.01 7.67 -24.03
N GLY A 186 13.78 7.97 -22.98
CA GLY A 186 13.96 9.35 -22.47
C GLY A 186 12.91 9.83 -21.47
N ILE A 187 11.77 9.14 -21.32
CA ILE A 187 10.73 9.49 -20.32
C ILE A 187 11.02 8.87 -18.96
N VAL A 188 11.39 7.58 -18.93
CA VAL A 188 11.81 6.87 -17.72
C VAL A 188 13.09 6.07 -17.99
N SER A 189 13.84 5.82 -16.92
CA SER A 189 14.92 4.82 -16.92
C SER A 189 14.65 3.79 -15.84
N VAL A 190 14.87 2.51 -16.16
CA VAL A 190 14.62 1.40 -15.24
C VAL A 190 15.92 0.68 -14.94
N GLN A 191 16.18 0.40 -13.66
CA GLN A 191 17.36 -0.34 -13.22
C GLN A 191 17.00 -1.36 -12.13
N PRO A 192 17.58 -2.56 -12.14
CA PRO A 192 17.45 -3.48 -11.00
C PRO A 192 18.03 -2.85 -9.73
N VAL A 193 17.34 -3.00 -8.60
CA VAL A 193 17.87 -2.56 -7.29
C VAL A 193 19.03 -3.49 -6.87
N ARG A 194 20.12 -2.93 -6.34
CA ARG A 194 21.30 -3.68 -5.87
C ARG A 194 21.56 -3.40 -4.37
N PRO A 195 21.83 -4.42 -3.53
CA PRO A 195 21.83 -5.86 -3.81
C PRO A 195 20.42 -6.35 -4.20
N PRO A 196 20.26 -7.47 -4.93
CA PRO A 196 18.97 -7.92 -5.44
C PRO A 196 18.11 -8.50 -4.31
N PHE A 197 17.70 -7.66 -3.37
CA PHE A 197 16.69 -8.01 -2.39
C PHE A 197 15.34 -7.83 -3.08
N LEU A 198 14.78 -8.98 -3.46
CA LEU A 198 13.50 -9.09 -4.16
C LEU A 198 13.62 -8.58 -5.60
N ARG A 199 12.76 -9.08 -6.49
CA ARG A 199 12.71 -8.73 -7.91
C ARG A 199 12.19 -7.29 -8.08
N THR A 200 12.90 -6.32 -7.51
CA THR A 200 12.55 -4.91 -7.42
C THR A 200 13.33 -4.12 -8.46
N ILE A 201 12.62 -3.26 -9.16
CA ILE A 201 13.20 -2.31 -10.11
C ILE A 201 13.05 -0.90 -9.54
N SER A 202 14.06 -0.09 -9.77
CA SER A 202 13.96 1.36 -9.68
C SER A 202 13.42 1.90 -10.99
N VAL A 203 12.37 2.73 -10.91
CA VAL A 203 11.82 3.52 -12.00
C VAL A 203 12.13 4.98 -11.72
N LEU A 204 13.03 5.56 -12.51
CA LEU A 204 13.46 6.94 -12.38
C LEU A 204 12.82 7.77 -13.50
N ALA A 205 12.07 8.81 -13.11
CA ALA A 205 11.38 9.70 -14.03
C ALA A 205 12.34 10.77 -14.58
N ARG A 206 12.49 10.80 -15.91
CA ARG A 206 13.45 11.63 -16.64
C ARG A 206 12.80 12.77 -17.41
N GLY A 207 11.67 12.51 -18.06
CA GLY A 207 10.97 13.48 -18.90
C GLY A 207 9.46 13.39 -18.73
N GLU A 208 8.76 14.48 -18.99
CA GLU A 208 7.30 14.53 -18.92
C GLU A 208 6.64 13.65 -20.00
N GLY A 209 5.59 12.92 -19.61
CA GLY A 209 4.74 12.19 -20.55
C GLY A 209 4.41 10.80 -20.05
N SER A 210 4.43 9.82 -20.95
CA SER A 210 4.15 8.43 -20.59
C SER A 210 5.06 7.47 -21.32
N ALA A 211 5.44 6.40 -20.64
CA ALA A 211 6.22 5.31 -21.21
C ALA A 211 5.74 3.97 -20.66
N PHE A 212 5.91 2.93 -21.46
CA PHE A 212 5.73 1.56 -21.04
C PHE A 212 7.03 0.98 -20.53
N VAL A 213 6.94 0.21 -19.46
CA VAL A 213 7.96 -0.74 -19.02
C VAL A 213 7.42 -2.13 -19.34
N ASP A 214 7.97 -2.74 -20.38
CA ASP A 214 7.65 -4.10 -20.80
C ASP A 214 8.59 -5.08 -20.11
N ALA A 215 8.04 -6.07 -19.41
CA ALA A 215 8.79 -7.24 -18.96
C ALA A 215 8.71 -8.32 -20.04
N LEU A 216 9.87 -8.70 -20.57
CA LEU A 216 10.00 -9.63 -21.68
C LEU A 216 10.69 -10.91 -21.21
N ASP A 217 10.42 -12.01 -21.90
CA ASP A 217 11.11 -13.28 -21.69
C ASP A 217 12.60 -13.22 -22.07
N ALA A 218 13.32 -14.32 -21.86
CA ALA A 218 14.75 -14.44 -22.22
C ALA A 218 15.04 -14.19 -23.70
N SER A 219 14.07 -14.45 -24.60
CA SER A 219 14.22 -14.15 -26.02
C SER A 219 14.02 -12.67 -26.36
N GLY A 220 13.48 -11.87 -25.43
CA GLY A 220 13.13 -10.47 -25.67
C GLY A 220 11.92 -10.30 -26.61
N THR A 221 11.17 -11.37 -26.89
CA THR A 221 10.09 -11.37 -27.89
C THR A 221 8.71 -11.51 -27.25
N ILE A 222 8.59 -12.31 -26.19
CA ILE A 222 7.31 -12.57 -25.53
C ILE A 222 7.08 -11.52 -24.45
N LEU A 223 5.98 -10.77 -24.57
CA LEU A 223 5.53 -9.84 -23.54
C LEU A 223 4.90 -10.61 -22.38
N LEU A 224 5.53 -10.54 -21.20
CA LEU A 224 5.07 -11.22 -19.99
C LEU A 224 4.23 -10.29 -19.10
N ALA A 225 4.59 -9.00 -19.04
CA ALA A 225 3.83 -7.97 -18.32
C ALA A 225 4.13 -6.60 -18.90
N ARG A 226 3.22 -5.65 -18.70
CA ARG A 226 3.38 -4.24 -19.09
C ARG A 226 2.92 -3.32 -17.97
N LEU A 227 3.74 -2.32 -17.66
CA LEU A 227 3.41 -1.21 -16.77
C LEU A 227 3.37 0.09 -17.58
N LEU A 228 2.29 0.86 -17.46
CA LEU A 228 2.22 2.24 -17.93
C LEU A 228 2.77 3.17 -16.84
N VAL A 229 3.86 3.86 -17.12
CA VAL A 229 4.40 4.90 -16.25
C VAL A 229 4.01 6.26 -16.79
N VAL A 230 3.32 7.05 -15.98
CA VAL A 230 2.91 8.43 -16.29
C VAL A 230 3.77 9.37 -15.45
N VAL A 231 4.62 10.13 -16.14
CA VAL A 231 5.55 11.07 -15.55
C VAL A 231 4.97 12.48 -15.65
N LYS A 232 4.75 13.12 -14.51
CA LYS A 232 4.13 14.44 -14.40
C LYS A 232 5.10 15.49 -13.85
N PRO A 233 5.05 16.74 -14.32
CA PRO A 233 5.72 17.83 -13.60
C PRO A 233 5.08 17.98 -12.22
N VAL A 234 5.86 18.49 -11.28
CA VAL A 234 5.32 18.84 -9.96
C VAL A 234 4.40 20.04 -10.14
N LEU A 235 3.12 19.86 -9.85
CA LEU A 235 2.17 20.96 -9.79
C LEU A 235 2.17 21.53 -8.38
N GLU A 236 2.63 22.77 -8.25
CA GLU A 236 2.71 23.45 -6.96
C GLU A 236 1.52 24.37 -6.75
N HIS A 237 0.94 24.30 -5.56
CA HIS A 237 -0.07 25.22 -5.07
C HIS A 237 0.40 25.85 -3.77
N THR A 238 -0.03 27.06 -3.46
CA THR A 238 0.25 27.67 -2.15
C THR A 238 -0.83 27.28 -1.14
N ILE A 239 -0.42 27.02 0.10
CA ILE A 239 -1.31 26.75 1.24
C ILE A 239 -0.94 27.63 2.44
N ALA A 240 -1.93 28.17 3.13
CA ALA A 240 -1.77 28.95 4.35
C ALA A 240 -2.61 28.35 5.48
N PHE A 241 -2.05 28.35 6.70
CA PHE A 241 -2.70 27.80 7.89
C PHE A 241 -3.00 28.90 8.89
N HIS A 242 -4.22 28.90 9.43
CA HIS A 242 -4.72 29.91 10.33
C HIS A 242 -5.26 29.25 11.60
N VAL A 243 -4.92 29.80 12.77
CA VAL A 243 -5.61 29.49 14.02
C VAL A 243 -6.53 30.65 14.37
N VAL A 244 -7.79 30.34 14.63
CA VAL A 244 -8.85 31.32 14.81
C VAL A 244 -9.05 31.62 16.29
N ARG A 245 -9.28 32.89 16.61
CA ARG A 245 -9.73 33.39 17.91
C ARG A 245 -10.92 34.30 17.70
N ASP A 246 -11.89 34.25 18.61
CA ASP A 246 -13.09 35.08 18.52
C ASP A 246 -13.13 36.16 19.63
N SER A 247 -14.18 36.98 19.66
CA SER A 247 -14.31 38.04 20.67
C SER A 247 -14.81 37.56 22.04
N ALA A 248 -15.31 36.33 22.14
CA ALA A 248 -15.78 35.71 23.38
C ALA A 248 -14.67 34.95 24.13
N GLY A 249 -13.50 34.80 23.49
CA GLY A 249 -12.34 34.12 24.06
C GLY A 249 -12.19 32.67 23.60
N HIS A 250 -13.04 32.19 22.70
CA HIS A 250 -12.86 30.90 22.06
C HIS A 250 -11.68 30.97 21.08
N ALA A 251 -10.83 29.96 21.10
CA ALA A 251 -9.63 29.91 20.28
C ALA A 251 -9.26 28.47 19.94
N SER A 252 -8.78 28.24 18.71
CA SER A 252 -8.08 26.99 18.43
C SER A 252 -6.80 26.91 19.26
N THR A 253 -6.58 25.73 19.80
CA THR A 253 -5.44 25.31 20.62
C THR A 253 -4.33 24.68 19.78
N ARG A 254 -4.52 24.52 18.47
CA ARG A 254 -3.54 23.86 17.60
C ARG A 254 -2.19 24.58 17.57
N GLY A 255 -1.15 23.80 17.85
CA GLY A 255 0.24 24.25 17.80
C GLY A 255 0.86 24.11 16.40
N SER A 256 1.87 24.93 16.12
CA SER A 256 2.64 24.91 14.87
C SER A 256 3.24 23.55 14.52
N ALA A 257 3.64 22.76 15.53
CA ALA A 257 4.17 21.42 15.32
C ALA A 257 3.12 20.42 14.80
N SER A 258 1.85 20.53 15.23
CA SER A 258 0.76 19.70 14.66
C SER A 258 0.50 20.12 13.22
N ILE A 259 0.38 21.42 12.97
CA ILE A 259 0.15 21.96 11.62
C ILE A 259 1.26 21.57 10.64
N ALA A 260 2.52 21.56 11.07
CA ALA A 260 3.63 21.09 10.26
C ALA A 260 3.53 19.59 9.91
N ARG A 261 3.05 18.75 10.82
CA ARG A 261 2.79 17.32 10.52
C ARG A 261 1.64 17.16 9.53
N ILE A 262 0.54 17.89 9.73
CA ILE A 262 -0.60 17.90 8.81
C ILE A 262 -0.16 18.29 7.39
N HIS A 263 0.63 19.35 7.27
CA HIS A 263 1.20 19.79 5.99
C HIS A 263 2.10 18.72 5.35
N ALA A 264 2.97 18.09 6.16
CA ALA A 264 3.85 17.03 5.68
C ALA A 264 3.08 15.80 5.19
N VAL A 265 2.08 15.33 5.93
CA VAL A 265 1.24 14.18 5.54
C VAL A 265 0.43 14.49 4.29
N THR A 266 -0.16 15.69 4.21
CA THR A 266 -0.89 16.15 3.02
C THR A 266 0.05 16.15 1.81
N ASN A 267 1.25 16.72 1.94
CA ASN A 267 2.23 16.70 0.85
C ASN A 267 2.68 15.29 0.46
N ASP A 268 2.97 14.41 1.43
CA ASP A 268 3.39 13.03 1.14
C ASP A 268 2.33 12.28 0.32
N LEU A 269 1.06 12.45 0.69
CA LEU A 269 -0.09 11.83 0.05
C LEU A 269 -0.28 12.27 -1.41
N TYR A 270 -0.32 13.58 -1.64
CA TYR A 270 -0.59 14.18 -2.95
C TYR A 270 0.63 14.10 -3.87
N PHE A 271 1.84 14.26 -3.33
CA PHE A 271 3.07 14.20 -4.10
C PHE A 271 3.31 12.79 -4.64
N ARG A 272 3.18 11.76 -3.78
CA ARG A 272 3.42 10.37 -4.20
C ARG A 272 2.42 9.88 -5.24
N GLN A 273 1.17 10.34 -5.18
CA GLN A 273 0.10 9.77 -6.02
C GLN A 273 -0.22 10.60 -7.26
N ALA A 274 -0.03 11.92 -7.19
CA ALA A 274 -0.44 12.85 -8.25
C ALA A 274 0.63 13.88 -8.63
N ALA A 275 1.83 13.84 -8.04
CA ALA A 275 2.86 14.86 -8.24
C ALA A 275 2.36 16.29 -7.92
N VAL A 276 1.49 16.43 -6.92
CA VAL A 276 1.00 17.73 -6.44
C VAL A 276 1.72 18.08 -5.14
N ARG A 277 2.11 19.34 -4.98
CA ARG A 277 2.76 19.86 -3.77
C ARG A 277 2.07 21.13 -3.31
N PHE A 278 1.99 21.30 -1.99
CA PHE A 278 1.50 22.49 -1.34
C PHE A 278 2.67 23.23 -0.68
N ALA A 279 3.04 24.38 -1.23
CA ALA A 279 4.03 25.28 -0.67
C ALA A 279 3.43 26.07 0.49
N TRP A 280 4.06 25.93 1.66
CA TRP A 280 3.73 26.67 2.87
C TRP A 280 4.97 27.49 3.27
N ASP A 281 4.75 28.72 3.75
CA ASP A 281 5.82 29.62 4.21
C ASP A 281 6.34 29.28 5.62
N GLY A 282 5.75 28.28 6.29
CA GLY A 282 6.09 27.87 7.64
C GLY A 282 5.44 28.73 8.74
N VAL A 283 4.62 29.72 8.37
CA VAL A 283 3.94 30.61 9.32
C VAL A 283 2.54 30.09 9.61
N VAL A 284 2.20 30.02 10.90
CA VAL A 284 0.81 29.83 11.35
C VAL A 284 0.25 31.20 11.68
N HIS A 285 -0.74 31.64 10.91
CA HIS A 285 -1.35 32.95 11.10
C HIS A 285 -2.39 32.90 12.21
N VAL A 286 -2.36 33.86 13.13
CA VAL A 286 -3.44 34.03 14.11
C VAL A 286 -4.48 34.97 13.52
N VAL A 287 -5.72 34.49 13.37
CA VAL A 287 -6.85 35.26 12.87
C VAL A 287 -7.75 35.61 14.05
N THR A 288 -8.01 36.89 14.26
CA THR A 288 -8.98 37.36 15.27
C THR A 288 -10.25 37.79 14.57
N VAL A 289 -11.37 37.14 14.88
CA VAL A 289 -12.69 37.48 14.37
C VAL A 289 -13.38 38.38 15.39
N ALA A 290 -13.85 39.54 14.95
CA ALA A 290 -14.50 40.55 15.80
C ALA A 290 -15.98 40.22 16.10
N ARG A 291 -16.30 38.95 16.35
CA ARG A 291 -17.61 38.48 16.83
C ARG A 291 -17.42 37.24 17.69
N ASP A 292 -18.44 36.93 18.49
CA ASP A 292 -18.57 35.63 19.14
C ASP A 292 -18.93 34.60 18.07
N LEU A 293 -18.13 33.55 17.94
CA LEU A 293 -18.38 32.44 17.02
C LEU A 293 -19.27 31.34 17.66
N GLY A 294 -19.66 31.53 18.92
CA GLY A 294 -20.45 30.58 19.69
C GLY A 294 -19.65 29.37 20.15
N GLU A 295 -20.35 28.47 20.86
CA GLU A 295 -19.78 27.21 21.35
C GLU A 295 -19.26 26.31 20.22
N LYS A 296 -19.76 26.48 18.99
CA LYS A 296 -19.28 25.76 17.79
C LYS A 296 -19.47 26.60 16.54
N VAL A 297 -18.53 26.52 15.61
CA VAL A 297 -18.75 26.99 14.23
C VAL A 297 -19.50 25.90 13.48
N THR A 298 -20.54 26.25 12.73
CA THR A 298 -21.36 25.25 12.04
C THR A 298 -21.30 25.36 10.52
N SER A 299 -21.64 24.27 9.85
CA SER A 299 -22.05 24.32 8.44
C SER A 299 -23.28 23.46 8.19
N ARG A 300 -24.03 23.85 7.16
CA ARG A 300 -25.11 23.07 6.56
C ARG A 300 -24.68 22.65 5.15
N GLN A 301 -25.17 21.52 4.63
CA GLN A 301 -24.74 20.99 3.33
C GLN A 301 -24.71 22.07 2.23
N GLY A 302 -23.50 22.47 1.81
CA GLY A 302 -23.28 23.48 0.78
C GLY A 302 -23.60 24.93 1.18
N ASN A 303 -23.88 25.20 2.46
CA ASN A 303 -24.21 26.51 2.99
C ASN A 303 -23.45 26.79 4.30
N PRO A 304 -22.29 27.47 4.23
CA PRO A 304 -21.52 27.88 5.41
C PRO A 304 -22.32 28.84 6.29
N SER A 305 -22.20 28.72 7.62
CA SER A 305 -22.86 29.62 8.56
C SER A 305 -22.29 31.05 8.51
N GLU A 306 -22.92 32.00 9.20
CA GLU A 306 -22.38 33.36 9.31
C GLU A 306 -21.02 33.41 10.03
N GLU A 307 -20.83 32.53 11.01
CA GLU A 307 -19.59 32.33 11.77
C GLU A 307 -18.47 31.89 10.84
N TRP A 308 -18.72 30.88 10.00
CA TRP A 308 -17.77 30.45 8.99
C TRP A 308 -17.39 31.59 8.05
N ASN A 309 -18.40 32.29 7.52
CA ASN A 309 -18.18 33.41 6.60
C ASN A 309 -17.31 34.51 7.23
N ALA A 310 -17.48 34.78 8.53
CA ALA A 310 -16.66 35.73 9.28
C ALA A 310 -15.20 35.24 9.42
N VAL A 311 -14.99 33.94 9.64
CA VAL A 311 -13.65 33.32 9.71
C VAL A 311 -12.89 33.50 8.39
N VAL A 312 -13.48 33.08 7.26
CA VAL A 312 -12.79 33.09 5.97
C VAL A 312 -12.59 34.50 5.39
N ALA A 313 -13.42 35.47 5.82
CA ALA A 313 -13.23 36.89 5.51
C ALA A 313 -12.05 37.51 6.25
N SER A 314 -11.67 36.95 7.39
CA SER A 314 -10.61 37.47 8.27
C SER A 314 -9.22 36.88 7.98
N GLY A 315 -9.16 35.76 7.23
CA GLY A 315 -7.90 35.17 6.77
C GLY A 315 -7.41 35.72 5.43
N ALA A 316 -6.11 35.70 5.21
CA ALA A 316 -5.48 36.11 3.97
C ALA A 316 -4.34 35.16 3.59
N GLY A 317 -3.90 35.23 2.34
CA GLY A 317 -2.74 34.47 1.88
C GLY A 317 -3.07 33.12 1.26
N ALA A 318 -2.23 32.73 0.31
CA ALA A 318 -2.27 31.48 -0.46
C ALA A 318 -3.53 31.21 -1.31
N ARG A 319 -3.41 30.23 -2.21
CA ARG A 319 -4.51 29.70 -3.02
C ARG A 319 -5.47 28.87 -2.17
N PHE A 320 -4.92 28.05 -1.28
CA PHE A 320 -5.67 27.22 -0.35
C PHE A 320 -5.47 27.72 1.07
N ARG A 321 -6.55 27.88 1.81
CA ARG A 321 -6.51 28.36 3.20
C ARG A 321 -7.16 27.35 4.11
N VAL A 322 -6.45 26.94 5.14
CA VAL A 322 -6.96 26.06 6.19
C VAL A 322 -7.13 26.88 7.46
N PHE A 323 -8.33 26.84 8.03
CA PHE A 323 -8.70 27.54 9.25
C PHE A 323 -9.00 26.54 10.36
N PHE A 324 -8.30 26.68 11.47
CA PHE A 324 -8.52 25.88 12.67
C PHE A 324 -9.34 26.67 13.67
N VAL A 325 -10.50 26.14 14.04
CA VAL A 325 -11.43 26.72 15.01
C VAL A 325 -11.49 25.85 16.26
N HIS A 326 -12.05 26.39 17.35
CA HIS A 326 -12.08 25.71 18.64
C HIS A 326 -12.99 24.46 18.65
N ASP A 327 -14.13 24.51 17.98
CA ASP A 327 -15.07 23.39 17.79
C ASP A 327 -15.84 23.62 16.48
N PHE A 328 -16.14 22.53 15.77
CA PHE A 328 -16.86 22.56 14.50
C PHE A 328 -17.96 21.48 14.44
N ASP A 329 -19.16 21.85 13.99
CA ASP A 329 -20.29 20.92 13.86
C ASP A 329 -21.00 21.01 12.51
N PHE A 330 -21.65 19.91 12.13
CA PHE A 330 -22.54 19.85 10.98
C PHE A 330 -24.00 19.80 11.46
N GLU A 331 -24.76 20.87 11.21
CA GLU A 331 -26.14 21.00 11.70
C GLU A 331 -27.09 19.95 11.10
N ASP A 332 -26.87 19.57 9.84
CA ASP A 332 -27.63 18.52 9.14
C ASP A 332 -26.82 17.21 9.14
N SER A 333 -26.91 16.46 10.24
CA SER A 333 -26.13 15.24 10.53
C SER A 333 -26.31 14.03 9.58
N GLU A 334 -26.90 14.19 8.38
CA GLU A 334 -26.89 13.13 7.35
C GLU A 334 -25.54 13.01 6.63
N LYS A 335 -24.65 14.00 6.76
CA LYS A 335 -23.26 13.90 6.29
C LYS A 335 -22.48 12.92 7.18
N GLU A 336 -22.29 11.70 6.70
CA GLU A 336 -21.28 10.76 7.22
C GLU A 336 -19.85 11.15 6.77
N GLU A 337 -19.51 12.45 6.77
CA GLU A 337 -18.16 12.93 6.44
C GLU A 337 -17.22 12.84 7.65
N LEU A 338 -15.93 13.05 7.43
CA LEU A 338 -14.88 12.98 8.46
C LEU A 338 -15.15 14.06 9.51
N GLY A 339 -15.52 13.63 10.72
CA GLY A 339 -16.00 14.55 11.76
C GLY A 339 -15.02 15.69 12.04
N GLY A 340 -15.57 16.91 12.15
CA GLY A 340 -14.82 18.09 12.56
C GLY A 340 -14.21 18.90 11.42
N ALA A 341 -14.48 18.63 10.14
CA ALA A 341 -13.95 19.42 9.02
C ALA A 341 -14.93 19.58 7.85
N ASP A 342 -14.83 20.66 7.10
CA ASP A 342 -15.58 20.89 5.84
C ASP A 342 -14.79 21.86 4.93
N HIS A 343 -15.30 22.11 3.72
CA HIS A 343 -14.65 22.97 2.73
C HIS A 343 -15.60 23.95 2.03
N ILE A 344 -15.03 25.04 1.55
CA ILE A 344 -15.58 25.85 0.46
C ILE A 344 -14.85 25.43 -0.82
N PRO A 345 -15.58 24.95 -1.86
CA PRO A 345 -14.98 24.54 -3.11
C PRO A 345 -14.01 25.57 -3.68
N GLY A 346 -12.81 25.11 -4.03
CA GLY A 346 -11.78 25.91 -4.70
C GLY A 346 -11.01 26.91 -3.84
N ARG A 347 -11.27 27.03 -2.52
CA ARG A 347 -10.63 28.10 -1.72
C ARG A 347 -10.24 27.73 -0.30
N ASP A 348 -11.20 27.28 0.51
CA ASP A 348 -11.04 27.27 1.97
C ASP A 348 -11.41 25.92 2.57
N SER A 349 -10.74 25.54 3.65
CA SER A 349 -11.11 24.42 4.52
C SER A 349 -11.19 24.93 5.95
N LEU A 350 -12.18 24.46 6.70
CA LEU A 350 -12.36 24.78 8.11
C LEU A 350 -12.37 23.48 8.91
N VAL A 351 -11.67 23.48 10.04
CA VAL A 351 -11.40 22.28 10.82
C VAL A 351 -11.48 22.62 12.30
N GLY A 352 -12.35 21.95 13.05
CA GLY A 352 -12.45 22.05 14.49
C GLY A 352 -11.35 21.28 15.21
N ASP A 353 -10.97 21.73 16.40
CA ASP A 353 -10.03 21.00 17.27
C ASP A 353 -10.64 19.73 17.89
N ASP A 354 -11.96 19.58 17.83
CA ASP A 354 -12.71 18.38 18.20
C ASP A 354 -12.50 17.21 17.22
N THR A 355 -11.88 17.47 16.06
CA THR A 355 -11.42 16.43 15.13
C THR A 355 -10.50 15.44 15.88
N PRO A 356 -10.81 14.14 15.91
CA PRO A 356 -9.97 13.16 16.60
C PRO A 356 -8.51 13.23 16.13
N ALA A 357 -7.56 13.25 17.08
CA ALA A 357 -6.14 13.44 16.80
C ALA A 357 -5.53 12.41 15.83
N ASN A 358 -6.15 11.23 15.67
CA ASN A 358 -5.73 10.20 14.72
C ASN A 358 -6.32 10.36 13.30
N LEU A 359 -7.21 11.35 13.10
CA LEU A 359 -7.89 11.65 11.85
C LEU A 359 -7.54 13.04 11.30
N GLU A 360 -6.96 13.94 12.11
CA GLU A 360 -6.71 15.34 11.74
C GLU A 360 -5.91 15.51 10.44
N GLU A 361 -4.82 14.76 10.28
CA GLU A 361 -3.94 14.83 9.11
C GLU A 361 -4.67 14.39 7.84
N LYS A 362 -5.59 13.43 8.00
CA LYS A 362 -6.37 12.85 6.91
C LYS A 362 -7.57 13.73 6.55
N ALA A 363 -8.22 14.34 7.55
CA ALA A 363 -9.32 15.28 7.36
C ALA A 363 -8.86 16.49 6.55
N VAL A 364 -7.72 17.11 6.90
CA VAL A 364 -7.17 18.22 6.10
C VAL A 364 -6.84 17.77 4.68
N ALA A 365 -6.22 16.60 4.51
CA ALA A 365 -5.93 16.09 3.16
C ALA A 365 -7.21 15.82 2.33
N HIS A 366 -8.29 15.38 2.97
CA HIS A 366 -9.61 15.18 2.36
C HIS A 366 -10.20 16.51 1.90
N GLU A 367 -10.30 17.51 2.79
CA GLU A 367 -10.86 18.82 2.46
C GLU A 367 -10.04 19.54 1.39
N VAL A 368 -8.71 19.47 1.48
CA VAL A 368 -7.82 19.99 0.43
C VAL A 368 -8.12 19.33 -0.91
N GLY A 369 -8.52 18.06 -0.93
CA GLY A 369 -8.89 17.39 -2.17
C GLY A 369 -10.19 17.91 -2.76
N HIS A 370 -11.18 18.19 -1.93
CA HIS A 370 -12.37 18.90 -2.39
C HIS A 370 -12.05 20.30 -2.92
N THR A 371 -11.11 21.03 -2.31
CA THR A 371 -10.65 22.31 -2.87
C THR A 371 -9.94 22.16 -4.23
N LEU A 372 -9.38 20.99 -4.53
CA LEU A 372 -8.84 20.63 -5.84
C LEU A 372 -9.90 20.13 -6.84
N GLY A 373 -11.17 20.06 -6.44
CA GLY A 373 -12.26 19.56 -7.28
C GLY A 373 -12.37 18.02 -7.31
N LEU A 374 -11.82 17.34 -6.31
CA LEU A 374 -12.09 15.93 -6.09
C LEU A 374 -13.47 15.75 -5.45
N VAL A 375 -14.10 14.61 -5.74
CA VAL A 375 -15.46 14.25 -5.30
C VAL A 375 -15.44 12.84 -4.76
N HIS A 376 -16.42 12.46 -3.94
CA HIS A 376 -16.42 11.12 -3.38
C HIS A 376 -16.60 10.04 -4.45
N THR A 377 -15.57 9.21 -4.63
CA THR A 377 -15.50 8.23 -5.72
C THR A 377 -15.41 6.77 -5.23
N GLY A 378 -15.36 6.52 -3.92
CA GLY A 378 -15.46 5.18 -3.32
C GLY A 378 -14.92 5.07 -1.89
N PRO A 379 -15.24 4.00 -1.14
CA PRO A 379 -14.94 3.90 0.30
C PRO A 379 -13.44 3.76 0.64
N ASP A 380 -12.62 3.28 -0.30
CA ASP A 380 -11.18 3.04 -0.13
C ASP A 380 -10.29 4.13 -0.76
N GLN A 381 -10.84 5.31 -1.00
CA GLN A 381 -10.13 6.46 -1.58
C GLN A 381 -10.05 7.63 -0.60
N LEU A 382 -9.14 8.58 -0.88
CA LEU A 382 -8.99 9.80 -0.09
C LEU A 382 -10.32 10.53 0.06
N MET A 383 -11.10 10.58 -1.02
CA MET A 383 -12.46 11.07 -1.06
C MET A 383 -13.48 9.98 -0.66
N GLY A 384 -13.22 9.18 0.36
CA GLY A 384 -14.13 8.14 0.83
C GLY A 384 -15.11 8.67 1.89
N THR A 385 -16.34 8.18 1.87
CA THR A 385 -17.38 8.51 2.86
C THR A 385 -17.29 7.69 4.15
N SER A 386 -16.29 6.81 4.29
CA SER A 386 -16.14 5.98 5.49
C SER A 386 -15.37 6.71 6.60
N ARG A 387 -15.98 6.80 7.78
CA ARG A 387 -15.35 7.34 9.01
C ARG A 387 -14.07 6.61 9.46
N THR A 388 -13.74 5.46 8.88
CA THR A 388 -12.55 4.67 9.26
C THR A 388 -11.27 5.00 8.47
N ILE A 389 -11.33 5.92 7.51
CA ILE A 389 -10.24 6.37 6.62
C ILE A 389 -9.16 5.30 6.35
N VAL A 390 -9.61 4.21 5.70
CA VAL A 390 -8.73 3.25 5.01
C VAL A 390 -8.25 3.85 3.68
N GLY A 391 -9.08 4.68 3.07
CA GLY A 391 -8.83 5.31 1.79
C GLY A 391 -7.92 6.52 1.87
N LEU A 392 -6.61 6.33 1.84
CA LEU A 392 -5.64 7.39 1.55
C LEU A 392 -5.24 7.39 0.06
N ARG A 393 -5.99 6.66 -0.76
CA ARG A 393 -5.66 6.43 -2.16
C ARG A 393 -6.28 7.51 -3.04
N ILE A 394 -5.47 8.13 -3.89
CA ILE A 394 -5.93 8.94 -5.02
C ILE A 394 -5.90 8.04 -6.25
N SER A 395 -7.04 7.86 -6.92
CA SER A 395 -7.07 7.06 -8.16
C SER A 395 -6.30 7.72 -9.29
N ALA A 396 -5.90 6.94 -10.29
CA ALA A 396 -5.23 7.47 -11.48
C ALA A 396 -6.05 8.55 -12.20
N ALA A 397 -7.38 8.40 -12.23
CA ALA A 397 -8.29 9.37 -12.85
C ALA A 397 -8.36 10.69 -12.06
N GLU A 398 -8.40 10.61 -10.73
CA GLU A 398 -8.34 11.79 -9.86
C GLU A 398 -6.99 12.49 -9.95
N ALA A 399 -5.88 11.73 -9.94
CA ALA A 399 -4.54 12.25 -10.12
C ALA A 399 -4.38 13.00 -11.45
N ASP A 400 -4.97 12.47 -12.54
CA ASP A 400 -5.02 13.15 -13.83
C ASP A 400 -5.91 14.41 -13.82
N ARG A 401 -6.98 14.43 -13.02
CA ARG A 401 -7.85 15.60 -12.90
C ARG A 401 -7.14 16.76 -12.19
N ILE A 402 -6.48 16.47 -11.07
CA ILE A 402 -5.84 17.52 -10.25
C ILE A 402 -4.47 17.93 -10.78
N ASN A 403 -3.77 17.04 -11.48
CA ASN A 403 -2.54 17.34 -12.20
C ASN A 403 -2.60 16.67 -13.58
N PRO A 404 -3.12 17.34 -14.62
CA PRO A 404 -3.23 16.73 -15.94
C PRO A 404 -1.86 16.40 -16.55
N GLY A 405 -0.83 17.21 -16.26
CA GLY A 405 0.44 17.17 -16.98
C GLY A 405 0.21 17.17 -18.50
N ARG A 406 1.16 16.58 -19.24
CA ARG A 406 0.95 16.22 -20.64
C ARG A 406 0.10 14.96 -20.77
N THR A 407 -0.99 15.04 -21.55
CA THR A 407 -1.93 13.93 -21.76
C THR A 407 -1.19 12.66 -22.18
N PRO A 408 -1.39 11.52 -21.49
CA PRO A 408 -0.85 10.23 -21.91
C PRO A 408 -1.31 9.91 -23.33
N ARG A 409 -0.39 9.84 -24.29
CA ARG A 409 -0.69 9.21 -25.58
C ARG A 409 -0.67 7.70 -25.36
N LEU A 410 -1.82 7.11 -25.05
CA LEU A 410 -1.98 5.67 -25.25
C LEU A 410 -1.79 5.41 -26.75
N PRO A 411 -0.80 4.59 -27.17
CA PRO A 411 -0.74 4.19 -28.58
C PRO A 411 -2.03 3.45 -28.93
N PRO A 412 -2.46 3.48 -30.21
CA PRO A 412 -3.63 2.74 -30.64
C PRO A 412 -3.50 1.29 -30.18
N THR A 413 -4.56 0.78 -29.55
CA THR A 413 -4.67 -0.59 -29.06
C THR A 413 -4.15 -1.54 -30.14
N VAL A 414 -2.96 -2.10 -29.94
CA VAL A 414 -2.55 -3.26 -30.73
C VAL A 414 -3.48 -4.36 -30.26
N LEU A 415 -4.44 -4.71 -31.10
CA LEU A 415 -5.20 -5.95 -30.99
C LEU A 415 -4.17 -7.07 -30.94
N LEU A 416 -3.92 -7.60 -29.73
CA LEU A 416 -3.26 -8.89 -29.54
C LEU A 416 -4.23 -10.01 -29.87
#